data_AF-A0A924D5K9-F1
#
_entry.id   AF-A0A924D5K9-F1
#
_cell.length_a   1.000
_cell.length_b   1.000
_cell.length_c   1.000
_cell.angle_alpha   90.00
_cell.angle_beta   90.00
_cell.angle_gamma   90.00
#
_symmetry.space_group_name_H-M   'P 1'
#
loop_
_entity.id
_entity.type
_entity.pdbx_description
1 polymer ?
#
loop_
_entity_poly.entity_id
_entity_poly.type
_entity_poly.pdbx_seq_one_letter_code
_entity_poly.pdbx_strand_id
1 'polypeptide(L)' 'HPCPVHDKFKAIRNELAFMLENTNLEELAMGIKSGDTFLRY' A
#
# COMPACT_ATOMS: atom_id res chain seq x y z
N HIS A 1 -4.80 -21.41 -18.08
CA HIS A 1 -5.22 -21.29 -16.66
C HIS A 1 -4.13 -20.54 -15.90
N PRO A 2 -4.44 -19.45 -15.18
CA PRO A 2 -3.46 -18.84 -14.29
C PRO A 2 -2.99 -19.87 -13.25
N CYS A 3 -1.71 -19.83 -12.85
CA CYS A 3 -1.22 -20.70 -11.78
C CYS A 3 -1.84 -20.28 -10.43
N PRO A 4 -2.02 -21.19 -9.45
CA PRO A 4 -2.68 -20.86 -8.17
C PRO A 4 -2.06 -19.69 -7.38
N VAL A 5 -0.78 -19.38 -7.63
CA VAL A 5 -0.09 -18.24 -7.02
C VAL A 5 -0.39 -16.93 -7.74
N HIS A 6 -0.78 -16.96 -9.02
CA HIS A 6 -1.11 -15.76 -9.80
C HIS A 6 -2.16 -14.91 -9.10
N ASP A 7 -3.24 -15.51 -8.61
CA ASP A 7 -4.33 -14.77 -7.96
C ASP A 7 -3.88 -14.15 -6.63
N LYS A 8 -3.00 -14.83 -5.89
CA LYS A 8 -2.40 -14.30 -4.65
C LYS A 8 -1.51 -13.08 -4.94
N PHE A 9 -0.61 -13.19 -5.92
CA PHE A 9 0.26 -12.08 -6.30
C PHE A 9 -0.51 -10.93 -6.95
N LYS A 10 -1.59 -11.23 -7.69
CA LYS A 10 -2.48 -10.23 -8.28
C LYS A 10 -3.14 -9.37 -7.21
N ALA A 11 -3.63 -9.99 -6.12
CA ALA A 11 -4.21 -9.26 -5.00
C ALA A 11 -3.19 -8.32 -4.35
N ILE A 12 -2.01 -8.83 -3.97
CA ILE A 12 -0.94 -8.04 -3.35
C ILE A 12 -0.56 -6.84 -4.23
N ARG A 13 -0.32 -7.07 -5.52
CA ARG A 13 0.03 -6.00 -6.47
C ARG A 13 -1.07 -4.93 -6.54
N ASN A 14 -2.33 -5.35 -6.62
CA ASN A 14 -3.45 -4.43 -6.74
C ASN A 14 -3.62 -3.59 -5.47
N GLU A 15 -3.44 -4.18 -4.29
CA GLU A 15 -3.51 -3.46 -3.02
C GLU A 15 -2.36 -2.46 -2.87
N LEU A 16 -1.13 -2.85 -3.26
CA LEU A 16 0.01 -1.93 -3.28
C LEU A 16 -0.22 -0.77 -4.27
N ALA A 17 -0.73 -1.06 -5.47
CA ALA A 17 -1.05 -0.02 -6.45
C ALA A 17 -2.11 0.94 -5.91
N PHE A 18 -3.19 0.40 -5.34
CA PHE A 18 -4.26 1.20 -4.73
C PHE A 18 -3.71 2.13 -3.64
N MET A 19 -2.87 1.62 -2.73
CA MET A 19 -2.22 2.43 -1.70
C MET A 19 -1.43 3.60 -2.34
N LEU A 20 -0.52 3.30 -3.27
CA LEU A 20 0.34 4.31 -3.87
C LEU A 20 -0.42 5.35 -4.71
N GLU A 21 -1.51 4.96 -5.36
CA GLU A 21 -2.32 5.84 -6.20
C GLU A 21 -3.29 6.71 -5.39
N ASN A 22 -3.69 6.28 -4.19
CA ASN A 22 -4.67 6.98 -3.37
C ASN A 22 -4.09 7.67 -2.14
N THR A 23 -2.81 7.43 -1.82
CA THR A 23 -2.10 8.22 -0.82
C THR A 23 -1.72 9.59 -1.38
N ASN A 24 -2.20 10.66 -0.75
CA ASN A 24 -1.93 12.03 -1.16
C ASN A 24 -0.90 12.71 -0.25
N LEU A 25 -0.40 13.87 -0.70
CA LEU A 25 0.65 14.61 0.02
C LEU A 25 0.22 15.11 1.40
N GLU A 26 -1.07 15.46 1.57
CA GLU A 26 -1.62 15.92 2.84
C GLU A 26 -1.63 14.79 3.87
N GLU A 27 -2.10 13.61 3.48
CA GLU A 27 -2.08 12.40 4.29
C GLU A 27 -0.66 12.04 4.73
N LEU A 28 0.31 12.09 3.80
CA LEU A 28 1.73 11.86 4.12
C LEU A 28 2.28 12.89 5.10
N ALA A 29 1.99 14.18 4.89
CA ALA A 29 2.46 15.24 5.77
C ALA A 29 1.87 15.12 7.19
N MET A 30 0.59 14.76 7.29
CA MET A 30 -0.08 14.51 8.57
C MET A 30 0.51 13.28 9.26
N GLY A 31 0.71 12.18 8.54
CA GLY A 31 1.26 10.93 9.08
C GLY A 31 2.71 11.09 9.58
N ILE A 32 3.52 11.92 8.92
CA ILE A 32 4.86 12.28 9.42
C ILE A 32 4.76 13.06 10.73
N LYS A 33 3.84 14.03 10.80
CA LYS A 33 3.63 14.85 12.01
C LYS A 33 3.14 14.03 13.20
N SER A 34 2.25 13.06 12.98
CA SER A 34 1.74 12.18 14.03
C SER A 34 2.68 11.02 14.39
N GLY A 35 3.64 10.71 13.52
CA GLY A 35 4.57 9.58 13.71
C GLY A 35 4.01 8.24 13.25
N ASP A 36 2.96 8.26 12.43
CA ASP A 36 2.22 7.09 11.94
C ASP A 36 2.78 6.52 10.62
N THR A 37 3.68 7.24 9.93
CA THR A 37 4.24 6.84 8.62
C THR A 37 5.38 5.81 8.67
N PHE A 38 5.70 5.28 9.85
CA PHE A 38 6.77 4.28 10.00
C PHE A 38 6.17 2.89 10.20
N LEU A 39 6.53 1.95 9.33
CA LEU A 39 6.38 0.53 9.62
C LEU A 39 7.26 0.21 10.83
N ARG A 40 6.65 0.17 12.02
CA ARG A 40 7.31 -0.25 13.24
C ARG A 40 7.43 -1.78 13.25
N TYR A 41 8.59 -2.25 13.69
CA TYR A 41 8.94 -3.67 13.82
C TYR A 41 8.08 -4.37 14.86
#